data_AF-A0A942C885-F1
#
_entry.id   AF-A0A942C885-F1
#
_cell.length_a   1.000
_cell.length_b   1.000
_cell.length_c   1.000
_cell.angle_alpha   90.00
_cell.angle_beta   90.00
_cell.angle_gamma   90.00
#
_symmetry.space_group_name_H-M   'P 1'
#
loop_
_entity.id
_entity.type
_entity.pdbx_description
1 polymer ?
#
loop_
_entity_poly.entity_id
_entity_poly.type
_entity_poly.pdbx_seq_one_letter_code
_entity_poly.pdbx_strand_id
1 'polypeptide(L)'
;MKTEEMISVRGVLRSLMRHPFKLLVVRWNWKSALLSSVIRASIFFVVNVSAGMDAALTAMNTEFLYRACTAGFYAALTQSFRHARPAWQATLTAMVLLPLVSHSIELFVHWLRGTPKLAVSILASACFTAISTAYNLFAMRHGALIVGRDAHTLFEDLRHTPGILGRFIYLLVVELPATCQHSLRHWWMKRSSLHNKEHTLLQIPQNGEFRMEGGE
;
A
#
# COMPACT_ATOMS: atom_id res chain seq x y z
N MET A 1 29.32 -17.77 -6.84
CA MET A 1 28.33 -16.67 -6.91
C MET A 1 27.01 -17.23 -6.38
N LYS A 2 26.62 -16.94 -5.13
CA LYS A 2 25.36 -17.43 -4.54
C LYS A 2 24.21 -16.78 -5.31
N THR A 3 23.33 -17.57 -5.90
CA THR A 3 22.05 -17.12 -6.43
C THR A 3 21.38 -16.29 -5.34
N GLU A 4 21.23 -14.98 -5.53
CA GLU A 4 20.38 -14.17 -4.67
C GLU A 4 18.98 -14.76 -4.79
N GLU A 5 18.61 -15.58 -3.80
CA GLU A 5 17.31 -16.20 -3.74
C GLU A 5 16.30 -15.06 -3.60
N MET A 6 15.67 -14.68 -4.72
CA MET A 6 14.71 -13.58 -4.74
C MET A 6 13.59 -13.91 -3.77
N ILE A 7 13.54 -13.17 -2.67
CA ILE A 7 12.56 -13.40 -1.61
C ILE A 7 11.18 -13.13 -2.19
N SER A 8 10.36 -14.18 -2.31
CA SER A 8 8.97 -14.04 -2.74
C SER A 8 8.08 -13.56 -1.59
N VAL A 9 6.93 -12.96 -1.92
CA VAL A 9 5.90 -12.57 -0.93
C VAL A 9 5.48 -13.76 -0.06
N ARG A 10 5.32 -14.94 -0.66
CA ARG A 10 5.00 -16.18 0.06
C ARG A 10 6.10 -16.56 1.07
N GLY A 11 7.37 -16.35 0.71
CA GLY A 11 8.52 -16.54 1.58
C GLY A 11 8.50 -15.61 2.80
N VAL A 12 8.16 -14.34 2.58
CA VAL A 12 7.99 -13.37 3.69
C VAL A 12 6.83 -13.77 4.61
N LEU A 13 5.66 -14.08 4.05
CA LEU A 13 4.49 -14.51 4.84
C LEU A 13 4.78 -15.78 5.66
N ARG A 14 5.43 -16.77 5.06
CA ARG A 14 5.86 -17.98 5.76
C ARG A 14 6.84 -17.67 6.90
N SER A 15 7.76 -16.73 6.69
CA SER A 15 8.73 -16.31 7.70
C SER A 15 8.06 -15.58 8.86
N LEU A 16 7.09 -14.71 8.57
CA LEU A 16 6.26 -14.01 9.57
C LEU A 16 5.47 -15.00 10.42
N MET A 17 4.87 -16.02 9.80
CA MET A 17 4.13 -17.07 10.54
C MET A 17 5.05 -17.95 11.40
N ARG A 18 6.27 -18.25 10.95
CA ARG A 18 7.20 -19.11 11.69
C ARG A 18 7.98 -18.39 12.78
N HIS A 19 8.28 -17.10 12.60
CA HIS A 19 9.13 -16.32 13.50
C HIS A 19 8.56 -14.92 13.79
N PRO A 20 7.30 -14.80 14.26
CA PRO A 20 6.64 -13.51 14.43
C PRO A 20 7.39 -12.64 15.46
N PHE A 21 7.77 -13.21 16.60
CA PHE A 21 8.45 -12.46 17.67
C PHE A 21 9.80 -11.90 17.21
N LYS A 22 10.60 -12.70 16.49
CA LYS A 22 11.91 -12.28 15.98
C LYS A 22 11.79 -11.17 14.93
N LEU A 23 10.76 -11.21 14.10
CA LEU A 23 10.59 -10.25 13.01
C LEU A 23 9.85 -8.98 13.43
N LEU A 24 8.97 -9.05 14.44
CA LEU A 24 8.09 -7.95 14.80
C LEU A 24 8.48 -7.27 16.12
N VAL A 25 8.98 -8.04 17.10
CA VAL A 25 9.36 -7.52 18.42
C VAL A 25 10.86 -7.26 18.50
N VAL A 26 11.69 -8.25 18.15
CA VAL A 26 13.16 -8.08 18.20
C VAL A 26 13.65 -7.08 17.14
N ARG A 27 12.96 -7.01 15.99
CA ARG A 27 13.23 -6.03 14.93
C ARG A 27 12.23 -4.88 14.92
N TRP A 28 11.60 -4.61 16.06
CA TRP A 28 10.69 -3.49 16.22
C TRP A 28 11.35 -2.20 15.72
N ASN A 29 10.65 -1.50 14.82
CA ASN A 29 11.22 -0.37 14.09
C ASN A 29 11.08 0.93 14.90
N TRP A 30 12.08 1.19 15.74
CA TRP A 30 12.11 2.34 16.63
C TRP A 30 12.11 3.69 15.90
N LYS A 31 12.69 3.76 14.70
CA LYS A 31 12.74 5.01 13.91
C LYS A 31 11.35 5.40 13.44
N SER A 32 10.65 4.48 12.80
CA SER A 32 9.28 4.71 12.36
C SER A 32 8.35 4.93 13.55
N ALA A 33 8.56 4.22 14.66
CA ALA A 33 7.80 4.44 15.88
C ALA A 33 7.97 5.86 16.42
N LEU A 34 9.20 6.31 16.58
CA LEU A 34 9.51 7.65 17.07
C LEU A 34 8.95 8.73 16.14
N LEU A 35 9.26 8.64 14.84
CA LEU A 35 8.83 9.64 13.86
C LEU A 35 7.31 9.72 13.77
N SER A 36 6.62 8.57 13.72
CA SER A 36 5.16 8.53 13.69
C SER A 36 4.54 9.06 14.99
N SER A 37 5.14 8.76 16.14
CA SER A 37 4.59 9.18 17.44
C SER A 37 4.75 10.68 17.63
N VAL A 38 5.91 11.25 17.28
CA VAL A 38 6.15 12.70 17.35
C VAL A 38 5.19 13.45 16.44
N ILE A 39 5.13 13.11 15.14
CA ILE A 39 4.27 13.81 14.18
C ILE A 39 2.80 13.77 14.63
N ARG A 40 2.30 12.60 15.06
CA ARG A 40 0.91 12.47 15.49
C ARG A 40 0.63 13.16 16.82
N ALA A 41 1.51 13.02 17.82
CA ALA A 41 1.37 13.69 19.10
C ALA A 41 1.28 15.21 18.91
N SER A 42 2.12 15.79 18.02
CA SER A 42 2.05 17.21 17.68
C SER A 42 0.71 17.61 17.05
N ILE A 43 0.17 16.80 16.14
CA ILE A 43 -1.16 17.05 15.54
C ILE A 43 -2.25 17.03 16.62
N PHE A 44 -2.26 16.01 17.48
CA PHE A 44 -3.26 15.89 18.55
C PHE A 44 -3.16 17.04 19.56
N PHE A 45 -1.94 17.49 19.89
CA PHE A 45 -1.73 18.67 20.71
C PHE A 45 -2.34 19.92 20.07
N VAL A 46 -1.96 20.22 18.82
CA VAL A 46 -2.42 21.43 18.11
C VAL A 46 -3.93 21.43 17.91
N VAL A 47 -4.52 20.29 17.57
CA VAL A 47 -5.98 20.18 17.35
C VAL A 47 -6.77 20.38 18.65
N ASN A 48 -6.21 20.00 19.80
CA ASN A 48 -6.90 20.06 21.09
C ASN A 48 -6.50 21.27 21.96
N VAL A 49 -5.54 22.09 21.54
CA VAL A 49 -5.11 23.27 22.31
C VAL A 49 -6.25 24.27 22.55
N SER A 50 -7.19 24.36 21.61
CA SER A 50 -8.40 25.18 21.73
C SER A 50 -9.38 24.68 22.80
N ALA A 51 -9.30 23.40 23.18
CA ALA A 51 -10.11 22.79 24.23
C ALA A 51 -9.44 22.88 25.63
N GLY A 52 -8.25 23.49 25.72
CA GLY A 52 -7.50 23.68 26.96
C GLY A 52 -6.20 22.87 27.00
N MET A 53 -5.23 23.36 27.78
CA MET A 53 -3.89 22.77 27.86
C MET A 53 -3.90 21.33 28.40
N ASP A 54 -4.70 21.07 29.44
CA ASP A 54 -4.79 19.73 30.05
C ASP A 54 -5.37 18.70 29.07
N ALA A 55 -6.39 19.09 28.29
CA ALA A 55 -6.97 18.25 27.23
C ALA A 55 -5.95 17.99 26.12
N ALA A 56 -5.22 19.03 25.68
CA ALA A 56 -4.20 18.91 24.66
C ALA A 56 -3.04 17.99 25.07
N LEU A 57 -2.52 18.15 26.29
CA LEU A 57 -1.45 17.31 26.84
C LEU A 57 -1.90 15.86 27.03
N THR A 58 -3.13 15.65 27.50
CA THR A 58 -3.71 14.30 27.66
C THR A 58 -3.85 13.62 26.30
N ALA A 59 -4.39 14.31 25.29
CA ALA A 59 -4.52 13.79 23.94
C ALA A 59 -3.15 13.49 23.30
N MET A 60 -2.19 14.40 23.46
CA MET A 60 -0.82 14.25 22.98
C MET A 60 -0.13 13.03 23.59
N ASN A 61 -0.16 12.88 24.92
CA ASN A 61 0.49 11.76 25.61
C ASN A 61 -0.17 10.43 25.28
N THR A 62 -1.50 10.40 25.19
CA THR A 62 -2.25 9.20 24.81
C THR A 62 -1.84 8.72 23.43
N GLU A 63 -1.83 9.61 22.44
CA GLU A 63 -1.44 9.25 21.07
C GLU A 63 0.06 8.91 20.99
N PHE A 64 0.92 9.63 21.71
CA PHE A 64 2.35 9.35 21.73
C PHE A 64 2.66 7.94 22.23
N LEU A 65 2.10 7.54 23.38
CA LEU A 65 2.32 6.22 23.97
C LEU A 65 1.72 5.11 23.11
N TYR A 66 0.47 5.31 22.67
CA TYR A 66 -0.21 4.35 21.80
C TYR A 66 0.56 4.12 20.50
N ARG A 67 1.02 5.20 19.86
CA ARG A 67 1.77 5.12 18.60
C ARG A 67 3.18 4.60 18.80
N ALA A 68 3.83 4.91 19.91
CA ALA A 68 5.14 4.36 20.20
C ALA A 68 5.04 2.83 20.18
N CYS A 69 4.11 2.24 20.94
CA CYS A 69 3.96 0.79 20.98
C CYS A 69 3.59 0.19 19.61
N THR A 70 2.61 0.77 18.91
CA THR A 70 1.99 0.14 17.73
C THR A 70 2.72 0.42 16.42
N ALA A 71 3.26 1.62 16.22
CA ALA A 71 3.82 2.02 14.91
C ALA A 71 5.11 1.26 14.58
N GLY A 72 5.96 0.96 15.56
CA GLY A 72 7.18 0.19 15.32
C GLY A 72 6.90 -1.27 14.96
N PHE A 73 5.80 -1.85 15.46
CA PHE A 73 5.34 -3.18 15.07
C PHE A 73 4.86 -3.19 13.60
N TYR A 74 4.00 -2.24 13.22
CA TYR A 74 3.52 -2.13 11.83
C TYR A 74 4.66 -1.82 10.85
N ALA A 75 5.62 -0.99 11.25
CA ALA A 75 6.79 -0.69 10.45
C ALA A 75 7.74 -1.89 10.34
N ALA A 76 7.92 -2.71 11.39
CA ALA A 76 8.67 -3.97 11.29
C ALA A 76 7.99 -4.99 10.37
N LEU A 77 6.66 -5.08 10.43
CA LEU A 77 5.86 -5.88 9.50
C LEU A 77 6.06 -5.40 8.06
N THR A 78 5.95 -4.09 7.82
CA THR A 78 6.20 -3.47 6.50
C THR A 78 7.62 -3.73 6.02
N GLN A 79 8.62 -3.55 6.89
CA GLN A 79 10.03 -3.75 6.58
C GLN A 79 10.33 -5.19 6.13
N SER A 80 9.57 -6.17 6.62
CA SER A 80 9.71 -7.57 6.20
C SER A 80 9.45 -7.78 4.69
N PHE A 81 8.68 -6.89 4.06
CA PHE A 81 8.40 -6.92 2.62
C PHE A 81 9.39 -6.09 1.78
N ARG A 82 10.37 -5.39 2.38
CA ARG A 82 11.24 -4.44 1.65
C ARG A 82 11.98 -5.09 0.48
N HIS A 83 12.49 -6.30 0.67
CA HIS A 83 13.22 -7.05 -0.35
C HIS A 83 12.33 -8.00 -1.17
N ALA A 84 11.02 -8.07 -0.87
CA ALA A 84 10.15 -9.00 -1.55
C ALA A 84 9.93 -8.61 -3.02
N ARG A 85 10.01 -9.58 -3.92
CA ARG A 85 9.76 -9.42 -5.35
C ARG A 85 8.56 -10.29 -5.80
N PRO A 86 7.78 -9.83 -6.79
CA PRO A 86 7.85 -8.53 -7.45
C PRO A 86 7.38 -7.37 -6.55
N ALA A 87 7.85 -6.16 -6.86
CA ALA A 87 7.70 -4.99 -5.99
C ALA A 87 6.24 -4.63 -5.71
N TRP A 88 5.40 -4.66 -6.75
CA TRP A 88 3.98 -4.31 -6.67
C TRP A 88 3.18 -5.31 -5.79
N GLN A 89 3.46 -6.62 -5.90
CA GLN A 89 2.77 -7.63 -5.10
C GLN A 89 3.05 -7.46 -3.61
N ALA A 90 4.31 -7.20 -3.27
CA ALA A 90 4.70 -6.94 -1.89
C ALA A 90 4.03 -5.69 -1.33
N THR A 91 3.94 -4.61 -2.11
CA THR A 91 3.24 -3.39 -1.72
C THR A 91 1.75 -3.65 -1.53
N LEU A 92 1.07 -4.28 -2.48
CA LEU A 92 -0.35 -4.62 -2.33
C LEU A 92 -0.59 -5.54 -1.13
N THR A 93 0.27 -6.53 -0.93
CA THR A 93 0.16 -7.45 0.21
C THR A 93 0.30 -6.68 1.53
N ALA A 94 1.29 -5.80 1.65
CA ALA A 94 1.45 -4.97 2.84
C ALA A 94 0.25 -4.02 3.04
N MET A 95 -0.23 -3.38 1.98
CA MET A 95 -1.40 -2.50 1.99
C MET A 95 -2.70 -3.18 2.43
N VAL A 96 -2.82 -4.50 2.25
CA VAL A 96 -3.99 -5.28 2.71
C VAL A 96 -3.73 -5.89 4.09
N LEU A 97 -2.56 -6.50 4.28
CA LEU A 97 -2.21 -7.20 5.52
C LEU A 97 -2.16 -6.26 6.71
N LEU A 98 -1.58 -5.06 6.56
CA LEU A 98 -1.48 -4.11 7.67
C LEU A 98 -2.84 -3.64 8.16
N PRO A 99 -3.75 -3.13 7.30
CA PRO A 99 -5.12 -2.79 7.72
C PRO A 99 -5.86 -3.97 8.35
N LEU A 100 -5.71 -5.18 7.83
CA LEU A 100 -6.32 -6.36 8.46
C LEU A 100 -5.81 -6.55 9.89
N VAL A 101 -4.50 -6.47 10.11
CA VAL A 101 -3.91 -6.63 11.45
C VAL A 101 -4.27 -5.46 12.36
N SER A 102 -4.21 -4.21 11.89
CA SER A 102 -4.48 -3.03 12.72
C SER A 102 -5.95 -2.88 13.06
N HIS A 103 -6.85 -3.13 12.10
CA HIS A 103 -8.29 -2.94 12.28
C HIS A 103 -9.01 -4.18 12.81
N SER A 104 -8.36 -5.33 12.94
CA SER A 104 -8.97 -6.49 13.65
C SER A 104 -9.32 -6.13 15.10
N ILE A 105 -8.46 -5.37 15.77
CA ILE A 105 -8.67 -4.92 17.15
C ILE A 105 -9.72 -3.82 17.21
N GLU A 106 -9.67 -2.86 16.28
CA GLU A 106 -10.64 -1.77 16.18
C GLU A 106 -12.05 -2.30 15.89
N LEU A 107 -12.19 -3.24 14.96
CA LEU A 107 -13.44 -3.92 14.64
C LEU A 107 -13.98 -4.69 15.85
N PHE A 108 -13.13 -5.42 16.59
CA PHE A 108 -13.53 -6.13 17.80
C PHE A 108 -14.07 -5.19 18.89
N VAL A 109 -13.37 -4.08 19.14
CA VAL A 109 -13.78 -3.08 20.14
C VAL A 109 -15.08 -2.38 19.73
N HIS A 110 -15.25 -2.02 18.45
CA HIS A 110 -16.46 -1.36 17.99
C HIS A 110 -17.66 -2.29 17.86
N TRP A 111 -17.43 -3.57 17.56
CA TRP A 111 -18.47 -4.60 17.58
C TRP A 111 -19.06 -4.74 18.99
N LEU A 112 -18.22 -4.73 20.03
CA LEU A 112 -18.67 -4.76 21.42
C LEU A 112 -19.40 -3.47 21.86
N ARG A 113 -19.11 -2.33 21.21
CA ARG A 113 -19.66 -1.00 21.59
C ARG A 113 -20.83 -0.51 20.73
N GLY A 114 -21.25 -1.25 19.70
CA GLY A 114 -22.41 -0.91 18.86
C GLY A 114 -22.31 0.46 18.15
N THR A 115 -21.12 0.87 17.72
CA THR A 115 -20.88 2.25 17.27
C THR A 115 -21.57 2.57 15.92
N PRO A 116 -22.36 3.67 15.82
CA PRO A 116 -22.97 4.08 14.55
C PRO A 116 -21.92 4.57 13.54
N LYS A 117 -22.19 4.35 12.24
CA LYS A 117 -21.30 4.69 11.09
C LYS A 117 -19.94 3.97 11.06
N LEU A 118 -19.85 2.79 11.67
CA LEU A 118 -18.64 1.97 11.74
C LEU A 118 -17.93 1.75 10.39
N ALA A 119 -18.69 1.45 9.34
CA ALA A 119 -18.11 1.13 8.02
C ALA A 119 -17.33 2.30 7.40
N VAL A 120 -17.81 3.55 7.57
CA VAL A 120 -17.17 4.73 6.97
C VAL A 120 -15.86 5.06 7.69
N SER A 121 -15.86 5.01 9.03
CA SER A 121 -14.65 5.25 9.83
C SER A 121 -13.59 4.18 9.60
N ILE A 122 -13.98 2.90 9.54
CA ILE A 122 -13.06 1.80 9.20
C ILE A 122 -12.50 1.97 7.80
N LEU A 123 -13.34 2.31 6.81
CA LEU A 123 -12.88 2.49 5.44
C LEU A 123 -11.89 3.64 5.32
N ALA A 124 -12.18 4.80 5.92
CA ALA A 124 -11.27 5.95 5.90
C ALA A 124 -9.93 5.62 6.57
N SER A 125 -9.98 4.94 7.72
CA SER A 125 -8.80 4.50 8.47
C SER A 125 -7.97 3.47 7.68
N ALA A 126 -8.63 2.52 7.02
CA ALA A 126 -8.00 1.51 6.17
C ALA A 126 -7.32 2.14 4.95
N CYS A 127 -7.98 3.09 4.27
CA CYS A 127 -7.41 3.82 3.14
C CYS A 127 -6.17 4.62 3.56
N PHE A 128 -6.25 5.35 4.67
CA PHE A 128 -5.11 6.09 5.22
C PHE A 128 -3.95 5.14 5.56
N THR A 129 -4.26 4.02 6.20
CA THR A 129 -3.27 2.99 6.57
C THR A 129 -2.62 2.38 5.31
N ALA A 130 -3.39 2.10 4.26
CA ALA A 130 -2.88 1.57 3.01
C ALA A 130 -1.91 2.55 2.33
N ILE A 131 -2.27 3.83 2.21
CA ILE A 131 -1.40 4.86 1.63
C ILE A 131 -0.12 5.03 2.45
N SER A 132 -0.25 5.14 3.78
CA SER A 132 0.89 5.24 4.69
C SER A 132 1.82 4.03 4.61
N THR A 133 1.25 2.83 4.47
CA THR A 133 2.00 1.58 4.31
C THR A 133 2.74 1.54 2.98
N ALA A 134 2.11 1.95 1.88
CA ALA A 134 2.74 2.02 0.57
C ALA A 134 3.94 2.97 0.59
N TYR A 135 3.79 4.16 1.17
CA TYR A 135 4.90 5.10 1.34
C TYR A 135 6.01 4.54 2.24
N ASN A 136 5.68 3.97 3.40
CA ASN A 136 6.68 3.38 4.30
C ASN A 136 7.48 2.27 3.62
N LEU A 137 6.82 1.37 2.90
CA LEU A 137 7.50 0.32 2.15
C LEU A 137 8.37 0.89 1.02
N PHE A 138 7.88 1.92 0.33
CA PHE A 138 8.66 2.63 -0.69
C PHE A 138 9.92 3.25 -0.09
N ALA A 139 9.81 3.96 1.04
CA ALA A 139 10.95 4.55 1.74
C ALA A 139 11.97 3.49 2.19
N MET A 140 11.49 2.38 2.77
CA MET A 140 12.32 1.24 3.19
C MET A 140 13.01 0.51 2.03
N ARG A 141 12.47 0.61 0.81
CA ARG A 141 13.14 0.12 -0.39
C ARG A 141 14.23 1.04 -0.89
N HIS A 142 14.15 2.33 -0.56
CA HIS A 142 15.15 3.33 -0.87
C HIS A 142 16.15 3.55 0.27
N GLY A 143 16.21 2.64 1.25
CA GLY A 143 17.19 2.67 2.33
C GLY A 143 16.79 3.47 3.56
N ALA A 144 15.67 4.19 3.54
CA ALA A 144 15.23 5.03 4.67
C ALA A 144 14.27 4.31 5.62
N LEU A 145 14.25 4.72 6.89
CA LEU A 145 13.33 4.22 7.92
C LEU A 145 13.48 2.72 8.20
N ILE A 146 14.69 2.18 8.05
CA ILE A 146 15.02 0.78 8.30
C ILE A 146 15.77 0.64 9.61
N VAL A 147 15.52 -0.45 10.33
CA VAL A 147 16.31 -0.86 11.50
C VAL A 147 17.03 -2.18 11.23
N GLY A 148 18.21 -2.36 11.83
CA GLY A 148 19.03 -3.56 11.71
C GLY A 148 20.36 -3.30 10.99
N ARG A 149 20.94 -4.34 10.38
CA ARG A 149 22.31 -4.30 9.84
C ARG A 149 22.53 -3.29 8.71
N ASP A 150 21.50 -2.99 7.92
CA ASP A 150 21.59 -2.07 6.77
C ASP A 150 21.02 -0.68 7.09
N ALA A 151 20.89 -0.31 8.37
CA ALA A 151 20.25 0.92 8.78
C ALA A 151 21.23 2.11 8.76
N HIS A 152 20.81 3.20 8.14
CA HIS A 152 21.44 4.52 8.28
C HIS A 152 21.17 5.15 9.66
N THR A 153 21.79 6.29 9.96
CA THR A 153 21.39 7.07 11.15
C THR A 153 20.00 7.69 10.97
N LEU A 154 19.29 8.01 12.06
CA LEU A 154 17.98 8.67 11.96
C LEU A 154 18.08 10.03 11.24
N PHE A 155 19.17 10.76 11.47
CA PHE A 155 19.41 12.04 10.83
C PHE A 155 19.62 11.90 9.32
N GLU A 156 20.37 10.89 8.87
CA GLU A 156 20.50 10.57 7.44
C GLU A 156 19.15 10.20 6.83
N ASP A 157 18.35 9.37 7.51
CA ASP A 157 17.00 9.04 7.04
C ASP A 157 16.16 10.32 6.88
N LEU A 158 16.15 11.19 7.89
CA LEU A 158 15.41 12.46 7.86
C LEU A 158 15.88 13.36 6.72
N ARG A 159 17.18 13.41 6.43
CA ARG A 159 17.71 14.20 5.30
C ARG A 159 17.26 13.67 3.95
N HIS A 160 17.11 12.36 3.79
CA HIS A 160 16.69 11.74 2.53
C HIS A 160 15.16 11.67 2.35
N THR A 161 14.39 11.65 3.46
CA THR A 161 12.93 11.48 3.40
C THR A 161 12.18 12.51 2.51
N PRO A 162 12.51 13.82 2.47
CA PRO A 162 11.82 14.75 1.58
C PRO A 162 11.97 14.40 0.10
N GLY A 163 13.16 13.97 -0.33
CA GLY A 163 13.41 13.53 -1.70
C GLY A 163 12.67 12.24 -2.05
N ILE A 164 12.61 11.30 -1.10
CA ILE A 164 11.85 10.04 -1.26
C ILE A 164 10.34 10.33 -1.36
N LEU A 165 9.83 11.23 -0.51
CA LEU A 165 8.43 11.66 -0.55
C LEU A 165 8.08 12.32 -1.89
N GLY A 166 8.95 13.21 -2.41
CA GLY A 166 8.77 13.81 -3.73
C GLY A 166 8.68 12.77 -4.84
N ARG A 167 9.55 11.75 -4.82
CA ARG A 167 9.50 10.63 -5.78
C ARG A 167 8.24 9.79 -5.65
N PHE A 168 7.79 9.52 -4.43
CA PHE A 168 6.56 8.78 -4.18
C PHE A 168 5.32 9.53 -4.72
N ILE A 169 5.26 10.85 -4.47
CA ILE A 169 4.18 11.70 -4.99
C ILE A 169 4.22 11.74 -6.52
N TYR A 170 5.40 11.88 -7.12
CA TYR A 170 5.55 11.84 -8.58
C TYR A 170 5.04 10.51 -9.17
N LEU A 171 5.43 9.38 -8.58
CA LEU A 171 4.95 8.05 -8.99
C LEU A 171 3.41 7.96 -8.91
N LEU A 172 2.82 8.50 -7.83
CA LEU A 172 1.39 8.41 -7.56
C LEU A 172 0.56 9.33 -8.46
N VAL A 173 1.02 10.55 -8.71
CA VAL A 173 0.26 11.59 -9.41
C VAL A 173 0.54 11.59 -10.91
N VAL A 174 1.75 11.20 -11.35
CA VAL A 174 2.17 11.31 -12.75
C VAL A 174 2.20 9.93 -13.42
N GLU A 175 2.96 8.99 -12.88
CA GLU A 175 3.20 7.70 -13.57
C GLU A 175 2.00 6.74 -13.48
N LEU A 176 1.36 6.63 -12.33
CA LEU A 176 0.21 5.73 -12.13
C LEU A 176 -0.98 6.07 -13.07
N PRO A 177 -1.41 7.34 -13.17
CA PRO A 177 -2.47 7.72 -14.12
C PRO A 177 -2.05 7.52 -15.58
N ALA A 178 -0.81 7.89 -15.95
CA ALA A 178 -0.33 7.73 -17.33
C ALA A 178 -0.29 6.26 -17.77
N THR A 179 0.15 5.37 -16.88
CA THR A 179 0.21 3.92 -17.16
C THR A 179 -1.19 3.30 -17.22
N CYS A 180 -2.09 3.68 -16.31
CA CYS A 180 -3.48 3.25 -16.36
C CYS A 180 -4.16 3.75 -17.63
N GLN A 181 -3.94 5.00 -18.02
CA GLN A 181 -4.51 5.59 -19.23
C GLN A 181 -3.98 4.92 -20.50
N HIS A 182 -2.68 4.58 -20.55
CA HIS A 182 -2.10 3.85 -21.67
C HIS A 182 -2.66 2.41 -21.78
N SER A 183 -2.78 1.70 -20.65
CA SER A 183 -3.35 0.34 -20.62
C SER A 183 -4.84 0.32 -20.97
N LEU A 184 -5.61 1.30 -20.49
CA LEU A 184 -7.02 1.49 -20.84
C LEU A 184 -7.21 1.85 -22.31
N ARG A 185 -6.34 2.69 -22.89
CA ARG A 185 -6.36 2.98 -24.35
C ARG A 185 -6.08 1.74 -25.18
N HIS A 186 -5.08 0.94 -24.80
CA HIS A 186 -4.77 -0.30 -25.50
C HIS A 186 -5.92 -1.32 -25.40
N TRP A 187 -6.53 -1.45 -24.21
CA TRP A 187 -7.71 -2.29 -24.01
C TRP A 187 -8.93 -1.80 -24.81
N TRP A 188 -9.18 -0.49 -24.84
CA TRP A 188 -10.26 0.12 -25.61
C TRP A 188 -10.08 -0.06 -27.12
N MET A 189 -8.87 0.13 -27.64
CA MET A 189 -8.56 -0.13 -29.07
C MET A 189 -8.70 -1.61 -29.45
N LYS A 190 -8.29 -2.52 -28.55
CA LYS A 190 -8.48 -3.96 -28.78
C LYS A 190 -9.97 -4.33 -28.77
N ARG A 191 -10.77 -3.70 -27.90
CA ARG A 191 -12.22 -3.92 -27.83
C ARG A 191 -12.97 -3.35 -29.03
N SER A 192 -12.59 -2.17 -29.54
CA SER A 192 -13.22 -1.57 -30.73
C SER A 192 -12.90 -2.35 -32.00
N SER A 193 -11.69 -2.92 -32.11
CA SER A 193 -11.32 -3.82 -33.21
C SER A 193 -12.15 -5.11 -33.23
N LEU A 194 -12.49 -5.65 -32.06
CA LEU A 194 -13.34 -6.85 -31.96
C LEU A 194 -14.79 -6.54 -32.35
N HIS A 195 -15.32 -5.39 -31.97
CA HIS A 195 -16.69 -4.99 -32.33
C HIS A 195 -16.85 -4.67 -33.84
N ASN A 196 -15.80 -4.14 -34.47
CA ASN A 196 -15.82 -3.90 -35.93
C ASN A 196 -15.79 -5.21 -36.75
N LYS A 197 -15.12 -6.26 -36.25
CA LYS A 197 -15.08 -7.56 -36.92
C LYS A 197 -16.41 -8.30 -36.90
N GLU A 198 -17.24 -8.08 -35.89
CA GLU A 198 -18.60 -8.67 -35.84
C GLU A 198 -19.54 -8.04 -36.88
N HIS A 199 -19.37 -6.76 -37.20
CA HIS A 199 -20.11 -6.12 -38.31
C HIS A 199 -19.63 -6.58 -39.70
N THR A 200 -18.36 -6.96 -39.85
CA THR A 200 -17.85 -7.48 -41.13
C THR A 200 -18.30 -8.92 -41.41
N LEU A 201 -18.51 -9.75 -40.38
CA LEU A 201 -18.93 -11.15 -40.56
C LEU A 201 -20.43 -11.35 -40.85
N LEU A 202 -21.24 -10.28 -40.79
CA LEU A 202 -22.66 -10.30 -41.18
C LEU A 202 -22.91 -9.85 -42.63
N GLN A 203 -21.87 -9.51 -43.39
CA GLN A 203 -21.98 -9.29 -44.84
C GLN A 203 -21.74 -10.61 -45.60
N ILE A 204 -22.74 -11.50 -45.55
CA ILE A 204 -22.84 -12.63 -46.46
C ILE A 204 -23.10 -12.07 -47.87
N PRO A 205 -22.32 -12.42 -48.91
CA PRO A 205 -22.55 -11.94 -50.26
C PRO A 205 -23.86 -12.54 -50.81
N GLN A 206 -24.80 -11.67 -51.21
CA GLN A 206 -26.09 -12.03 -51.81
C GLN A 206 -26.04 -12.26 -53.33
N ASN A 207 -24.89 -12.60 -53.91
CA ASN A 207 -24.81 -12.81 -55.36
C ASN A 207 -24.60 -14.30 -55.69
N GLY A 208 -25.70 -15.04 -55.63
CA GLY A 208 -25.83 -16.28 -56.37
C GLY A 208 -26.16 -15.99 -57.83
N GLU A 209 -25.14 -15.95 -58.70
CA GLU A 209 -25.34 -16.12 -60.14
C GLU A 209 -24.98 -17.56 -60.51
N PHE A 210 -26.02 -18.38 -60.62
CA PHE A 210 -25.98 -19.73 -61.14
C PHE A 210 -25.93 -19.63 -62.67
N ARG A 211 -24.78 -19.86 -63.29
CA ARG A 211 -24.64 -19.93 -64.75
C ARG A 211 -24.46 -21.38 -65.18
N MET A 212 -25.56 -21.98 -65.62
CA MET A 212 -25.60 -23.23 -66.40
C MET A 212 -25.73 -22.84 -67.87
N GLU A 213 -24.82 -23.33 -68.72
CA GLU A 213 -24.96 -23.57 -70.18
C GLU A 213 -23.54 -23.86 -70.69
N GLY A 214 -23.19 -25.09 -71.08
CA GLY A 214 -23.58 -25.76 -72.33
C GLY A 214 -22.29 -25.78 -73.18
N GLY A 215 -21.63 -26.89 -73.49
CA GLY A 215 -22.17 -28.11 -74.05
C GLY A 215 -21.97 -28.04 -75.55
N GLU A 216 -20.75 -28.36 -76.02
CA GLU A 216 -20.40 -28.93 -77.34
C GLU A 216 -18.92 -29.34 -77.35
#